data_AF-A0A537RH41-F1
#
_entry.id   AF-A0A537RH41-F1
#
_cell.length_a   1.000
_cell.length_b   1.000
_cell.length_c   1.000
_cell.angle_alpha   90.00
_cell.angle_beta   90.00
_cell.angle_gamma   90.00
#
_symmetry.space_group_name_H-M   'P 1'
#
loop_
_entity.id
_entity.type
_entity.pdbx_description
1 polymer ?
#
loop_
_entity_poly.entity_id
_entity_poly.type
_entity_poly.pdbx_seq_one_letter_code
_entity_poly.pdbx_strand_id
1 'polypeptide(L)'
;MLVSAPDAGGGVGPGWFKALVAAARGAVPDAQCSSLLDCGDNVGAALAAIRAEVEGIVFTGRPDAARRLADIARQHGVHFETKRPADALGLAEDFFASQEDLERRCAEFLG
;
A
#
# COMPACT_ATOMS: atom_id res chain seq x y z
N MET A 1 -6.00 -4.06 -6.46
CA MET A 1 -4.77 -3.71 -5.72
C MET A 1 -5.14 -3.46 -4.27
N LEU A 2 -4.30 -3.86 -3.31
CA LEU A 2 -4.52 -3.63 -1.88
C LEU A 2 -3.71 -2.41 -1.42
N VAL A 3 -4.33 -1.56 -0.62
CA VAL A 3 -3.71 -0.37 -0.05
C VAL A 3 -3.92 -0.37 1.46
N SER A 4 -2.87 -0.04 2.22
CA SER A 4 -2.98 0.10 3.67
C SER A 4 -3.96 1.19 4.10
N ALA A 5 -4.27 1.25 5.40
CA ALA A 5 -4.86 2.44 5.99
C ALA A 5 -4.04 3.71 5.62
N PRO A 6 -4.68 4.89 5.48
CA PRO A 6 -3.96 6.15 5.32
C PRO A 6 -2.87 6.33 6.39
N ASP A 7 -1.72 6.87 6.00
CA ASP A 7 -0.58 7.16 6.88
C ASP A 7 0.03 5.96 7.63
N ALA A 8 -0.35 4.72 7.28
CA ALA A 8 0.13 3.52 7.98
C ALA A 8 1.66 3.38 7.97
N GLY A 9 2.34 3.92 6.95
CA GLY A 9 3.80 3.95 6.88
C GLY A 9 4.45 4.71 8.04
N GLY A 10 3.78 5.72 8.60
CA GLY A 10 4.22 6.45 9.78
C GLY A 10 3.84 5.78 11.10
N GLY A 11 2.74 5.00 11.13
CA GLY A 11 2.20 4.40 12.36
C GLY A 11 2.74 3.00 12.69
N VAL A 12 2.59 2.05 11.76
CA VAL A 12 2.98 0.63 11.97
C VAL A 12 4.30 0.28 11.29
N GLY A 13 4.69 1.09 10.29
CA GLY A 13 5.94 0.95 9.58
C GLY A 13 5.98 -0.24 8.59
N PRO A 14 7.04 -0.31 7.78
CA PRO A 14 7.11 -1.25 6.65
C PRO A 14 7.33 -2.71 7.05
N GLY A 15 8.03 -2.97 8.16
CA GLY A 15 8.27 -4.34 8.62
C GLY A 15 6.98 -5.07 9.00
N TRP A 16 6.10 -4.40 9.73
CA TRP A 16 4.79 -4.93 10.07
C TRP A 16 3.94 -5.17 8.81
N PHE A 17 3.92 -4.20 7.88
CA PHE A 17 3.14 -4.34 6.64
C PHE A 17 3.60 -5.53 5.80
N LYS A 18 4.91 -5.77 5.68
CA LYS A 18 5.45 -6.96 5.00
C LYS A 18 5.00 -8.26 5.64
N ALA A 19 5.00 -8.33 6.98
CA ALA A 19 4.53 -9.50 7.71
C ALA A 19 3.03 -9.74 7.47
N LEU A 20 2.21 -8.69 7.47
CA LEU A 20 0.78 -8.78 7.15
C LEU A 20 0.55 -9.32 5.74
N VAL A 21 1.20 -8.74 4.72
CA VAL A 21 1.06 -9.17 3.33
C VAL A 21 1.50 -10.63 3.16
N ALA A 22 2.58 -11.03 3.81
CA ALA A 22 3.05 -12.42 3.78
C ALA A 22 2.01 -13.38 4.41
N ALA A 23 1.41 -13.02 5.55
CA ALA A 23 0.37 -13.81 6.18
C ALA A 23 -0.89 -13.91 5.30
N ALA A 24 -1.31 -12.82 4.67
CA ALA A 24 -2.45 -12.79 3.75
C ALA A 24 -2.22 -13.70 2.53
N ARG A 25 -1.03 -13.65 1.93
CA ARG A 25 -0.64 -14.54 0.82
C ARG A 25 -0.60 -16.01 1.22
N GLY A 26 -0.18 -16.30 2.46
CA GLY A 26 -0.23 -17.67 2.98
C GLY A 26 -1.66 -18.19 3.20
N ALA A 27 -2.58 -17.31 3.60
CA ALA A 27 -3.98 -17.66 3.85
C ALA A 27 -4.80 -17.83 2.56
N VAL A 28 -4.49 -17.04 1.51
CA VAL A 28 -5.18 -17.09 0.22
C VAL A 28 -4.15 -17.10 -0.92
N PRO A 29 -3.51 -18.24 -1.22
CA PRO A 29 -2.40 -18.32 -2.19
C PRO A 29 -2.78 -17.94 -3.62
N ASP A 30 -4.05 -18.15 -4.00
CA ASP A 30 -4.56 -17.84 -5.35
C ASP A 30 -4.89 -16.35 -5.53
N ALA A 31 -4.82 -15.53 -4.47
CA ALA A 31 -5.12 -14.11 -4.55
C ALA A 31 -4.03 -13.34 -5.31
N GLN A 32 -4.34 -12.92 -6.53
CA GLN A 32 -3.47 -12.10 -7.37
C GLN A 32 -3.65 -10.61 -7.05
N CYS A 33 -3.05 -10.14 -5.96
CA CYS A 33 -3.10 -8.73 -5.55
C CYS A 33 -1.71 -8.15 -5.29
N SER A 34 -1.47 -6.97 -5.86
CA SER A 34 -0.36 -6.10 -5.47
C SER A 34 -0.68 -5.34 -4.19
N SER A 35 0.35 -4.97 -3.42
CA SER A 35 0.22 -4.28 -2.13
C SER A 35 0.95 -2.94 -2.09
N LEU A 36 0.27 -1.90 -1.59
CA LEU A 36 0.83 -0.57 -1.39
C LEU A 36 0.73 -0.13 0.08
N LEU A 37 1.84 0.39 0.61
CA LEU A 37 1.88 1.05 1.91
C LEU A 37 1.70 2.56 1.75
N ASP A 38 0.63 3.10 2.32
CA ASP A 38 0.37 4.53 2.35
C ASP A 38 1.30 5.23 3.35
N CYS A 39 2.19 6.07 2.84
CA CYS A 39 3.16 6.84 3.62
C CYS A 39 2.74 8.32 3.80
N GLY A 40 1.56 8.72 3.31
CA GLY A 40 1.10 10.10 3.34
C GLY A 40 2.11 11.05 2.72
N ASP A 41 2.37 12.17 3.42
CA ASP A 41 3.41 13.14 3.06
C ASP A 41 4.73 12.95 3.84
N ASN A 42 4.87 11.84 4.59
CA ASN A 42 6.02 11.59 5.45
C ASN A 42 7.19 10.97 4.66
N VAL A 43 8.19 11.82 4.36
CA VAL A 43 9.42 11.42 3.65
C VAL A 43 10.21 10.34 4.39
N GLY A 44 10.25 10.38 5.72
CA GLY A 44 10.97 9.40 6.54
C GLY A 44 10.33 8.01 6.46
N ALA A 45 9.00 7.95 6.51
CA ALA A 45 8.22 6.74 6.32
C ALA A 45 8.42 6.15 4.92
N ALA A 46 8.31 6.99 3.88
CA ALA A 46 8.53 6.56 2.49
C ALA A 46 9.94 5.99 2.28
N LEU A 47 10.97 6.65 2.80
CA LEU A 47 12.35 6.16 2.71
C LEU A 47 12.56 4.84 3.47
N ALA A 48 11.96 4.70 4.65
CA ALA A 48 12.03 3.45 5.41
C ALA A 48 11.35 2.30 4.65
N ALA A 49 10.20 2.57 4.03
CA ALA A 49 9.48 1.59 3.23
C ALA A 49 10.24 1.18 1.97
N ILE A 50 10.84 2.13 1.25
CA ILE A 50 11.66 1.85 0.07
C ILE A 50 12.87 0.99 0.44
N ARG A 51 13.60 1.33 1.51
CA ARG A 51 14.74 0.53 1.99
C ARG A 51 14.36 -0.86 2.48
N ALA A 52 13.14 -1.01 2.98
CA ALA A 52 12.60 -2.30 3.37
C ALA A 52 12.10 -3.12 2.16
N GLU A 53 12.13 -2.57 0.95
CA GLU A 53 11.69 -3.21 -0.29
C GLU A 53 10.28 -3.80 -0.14
N VAL A 54 9.35 -2.95 0.30
CA VAL A 54 7.92 -3.24 0.15
C VAL A 54 7.55 -3.29 -1.32
N GLU A 55 6.46 -3.97 -1.68
CA GLU A 55 6.05 -4.10 -3.07
C GLU A 55 5.74 -2.74 -3.73
N GLY A 56 5.05 -1.86 -3.00
CA GLY A 56 4.91 -0.47 -3.40
C GLY A 56 4.50 0.47 -2.28
N ILE A 57 4.54 1.77 -2.56
CA ILE A 57 4.14 2.83 -1.64
C ILE A 57 3.26 3.88 -2.32
N VAL A 58 2.44 4.55 -1.52
CA VAL A 58 1.77 5.81 -1.88
C VAL A 58 2.44 6.95 -1.11
N PHE A 59 2.83 8.01 -1.80
CA PHE A 59 3.34 9.26 -1.19
C PHE A 59 2.64 10.47 -1.79
N THR A 60 1.85 11.17 -0.98
CA THR A 60 1.01 12.31 -1.39
C THR A 60 1.59 13.67 -1.02
N GLY A 61 2.84 13.70 -0.56
CA GLY A 61 3.55 14.92 -0.19
C GLY A 61 4.02 15.77 -1.38
N ARG A 62 4.92 16.72 -1.11
CA ARG A 62 5.34 17.72 -2.10
C ARG A 62 5.96 17.10 -3.37
N PRO A 63 5.70 17.65 -4.57
CA PRO A 63 6.18 17.09 -5.85
C PRO A 63 7.71 16.98 -6.00
N ASP A 64 8.46 17.88 -5.37
CA ASP A 64 9.93 17.86 -5.39
C ASP A 64 10.50 16.72 -4.55
N ALA A 65 9.90 16.44 -3.39
CA ALA A 65 10.23 15.27 -2.58
C ALA A 65 9.78 13.98 -3.29
N ALA A 66 8.56 13.96 -3.85
CA ALA A 66 8.01 12.82 -4.57
C ALA A 66 8.91 12.36 -5.72
N ARG A 67 9.44 13.30 -6.51
CA ARG A 67 10.36 13.00 -7.62
C ARG A 67 11.64 12.30 -7.14
N ARG A 68 12.25 12.82 -6.07
CA ARG A 68 13.47 12.24 -5.48
C ARG A 68 13.19 10.85 -4.90
N LEU A 69 12.05 10.68 -4.25
CA LEU A 69 11.63 9.39 -3.70
C LEU A 69 11.36 8.37 -4.81
N ALA A 70 10.71 8.77 -5.91
CA ALA A 70 10.46 7.91 -7.06
C ALA A 70 11.78 7.41 -7.70
N ASP A 71 12.79 8.29 -7.81
CA ASP A 71 14.12 7.90 -8.30
C ASP A 71 14.80 6.86 -7.41
N ILE A 72 14.65 6.97 -6.08
CA ILE A 72 15.17 6.00 -5.11
C ILE A 72 14.35 4.70 -5.18
N ALA A 73 13.03 4.79 -5.23
CA ALA A 73 12.14 3.63 -5.34
C ALA A 73 12.47 2.78 -6.57
N ARG A 74 12.72 3.42 -7.72
CA ARG A 74 13.17 2.75 -8.95
C ARG A 74 14.49 1.98 -8.76
N GLN A 75 15.43 2.51 -7.99
CA GLN A 75 16.71 1.83 -7.71
C GLN A 75 16.54 0.60 -6.82
N HIS A 76 15.50 0.59 -5.98
CA HIS A 76 15.16 -0.51 -5.08
C HIS A 76 14.07 -1.45 -5.65
N GLY A 77 13.59 -1.21 -6.87
CA GLY A 77 12.51 -2.02 -7.47
C GLY A 77 11.15 -1.88 -6.77
N VAL A 78 10.93 -0.76 -6.06
CA VAL A 78 9.68 -0.50 -5.32
C VAL A 78 8.73 0.31 -6.19
N HIS A 79 7.48 -0.15 -6.30
CA HIS A 79 6.44 0.59 -7.02
C HIS A 79 6.07 1.88 -6.26
N PHE A 80 5.84 2.98 -6.98
CA PHE A 80 5.68 4.31 -6.38
C PHE A 80 4.51 5.05 -6.99
N GLU A 81 3.55 5.42 -6.13
CA GLU A 81 2.38 6.20 -6.51
C GLU A 81 2.36 7.55 -5.81
N THR A 82 1.99 8.61 -6.55
CA THR A 82 1.85 9.97 -5.99
C THR A 82 0.43 10.29 -5.52
N LYS A 83 -0.50 9.37 -5.78
CA LYS A 83 -1.91 9.46 -5.42
C LYS A 83 -2.37 8.12 -4.92
N ARG A 84 -3.26 8.12 -3.94
CA ARG A 84 -3.93 6.91 -3.49
C ARG A 84 -4.85 6.41 -4.64
N PRO A 85 -4.71 5.17 -5.11
CA PRO A 85 -5.58 4.61 -6.13
C PRO A 85 -7.04 4.58 -5.64
N ALA A 86 -7.97 5.07 -6.46
CA ALA A 86 -9.39 5.17 -6.10
C ALA A 86 -10.11 3.82 -6.10
N ASP A 87 -9.58 2.86 -6.84
CA ASP A 87 -10.07 1.50 -7.03
C ASP A 87 -9.37 0.49 -6.10
N ALA A 88 -8.54 0.91 -5.14
CA ALA A 88 -7.87 -0.05 -4.24
C ALA A 88 -8.79 -0.54 -3.11
N LEU A 89 -8.68 -1.82 -2.77
CA LEU A 89 -9.23 -2.40 -1.54
C LEU A 89 -8.44 -1.82 -0.34
N GLY A 90 -9.15 -1.20 0.60
CA GLY A 90 -8.58 -0.37 1.65
C GLY A 90 -8.64 -1.04 3.01
N LEU A 91 -7.48 -1.36 3.59
CA LEU A 91 -7.40 -2.05 4.89
C LEU A 91 -8.03 -1.30 6.08
N ALA A 92 -8.30 0.00 5.99
CA ALA A 92 -9.00 0.74 7.06
C ALA A 92 -10.53 0.67 6.94
N GLU A 93 -11.03 0.74 5.72
CA GLU A 93 -12.46 0.82 5.43
C GLU A 93 -13.08 -0.57 5.36
N ASP A 94 -12.33 -1.54 4.84
CA ASP A 94 -12.78 -2.92 4.62
C ASP A 94 -12.63 -3.81 5.86
N PHE A 95 -11.78 -3.45 6.82
CA PHE A 95 -11.54 -4.27 8.00
C PHE A 95 -12.76 -4.36 8.94
N PHE A 96 -13.64 -3.36 8.89
CA PHE A 96 -14.92 -3.35 9.61
C PHE A 96 -16.12 -3.59 8.69
N ALA A 97 -15.89 -3.82 7.39
CA ALA A 97 -16.96 -4.06 6.44
C ALA A 97 -17.57 -5.45 6.67
N SER A 98 -18.88 -5.57 6.42
CA SER A 98 -19.53 -6.88 6.39
C SER A 98 -19.00 -7.71 5.21
N GLN A 99 -19.11 -9.04 5.27
CA GLN A 99 -18.71 -9.90 4.16
C GLN A 99 -19.44 -9.52 2.85
N GLU A 100 -20.71 -9.12 2.94
CA GLU A 100 -21.54 -8.69 1.81
C GLU A 100 -21.05 -7.37 1.19
N ASP A 101 -20.62 -6.40 2.02
CA ASP A 101 -20.01 -5.16 1.54
C ASP A 101 -18.66 -5.39 0.87
N LEU A 102 -17.86 -6.32 1.41
CA LEU A 102 -16.56 -6.68 0.84
C LEU A 102 -16.73 -7.40 -0.51
N GLU A 103 -17.69 -8.33 -0.61
CA GLU A 103 -18.03 -9.00 -1.87
C GLU A 103 -18.49 -8.01 -2.93
N ARG A 104 -19.32 -7.01 -2.58
CA ARG A 104 -19.74 -5.94 -3.50
C ARG A 104 -18.55 -5.12 -4.01
N ARG A 105 -17.65 -4.66 -3.12
CA ARG A 105 -16.46 -3.89 -3.52
C ARG A 105 -15.50 -4.71 -4.38
N CYS A 106 -15.31 -5.99 -4.06
CA CYS A 106 -14.55 -6.91 -4.89
C CYS A 106 -15.18 -7.07 -6.28
N ALA A 107 -16.51 -7.17 -6.37
CA ALA A 107 -17.21 -7.26 -7.65
C ALA A 107 -17.08 -5.98 -8.48
N GLU A 108 -17.15 -4.80 -7.85
CA GLU A 108 -16.89 -3.51 -8.51
C GLU A 108 -15.45 -3.37 -9.00
N PHE A 109 -14.49 -3.97 -8.29
CA PHE A 109 -13.07 -3.95 -8.67
C PHE A 109 -12.72 -4.92 -9.83
N LEU A 110 -13.47 -6.03 -9.97
CA LEU A 110 -13.19 -7.10 -10.94
C LEU A 110 -14.01 -6.99 -12.24
N GLY A 111 -14.98 -6.08 -12.32
CA GLY A 111 -15.82 -5.82 -13.50
C GLY A 111 -15.29 -4.70 -14.39
#